data_AF-A0A158P681-F1
#
_entry.id   AF-A0A158P681-F1
#
_cell.length_a   1.000
_cell.length_b   1.000
_cell.length_c   1.000
_cell.angle_alpha   90.00
_cell.angle_beta   90.00
_cell.angle_gamma   90.00
#
_symmetry.space_group_name_H-M   'P 1'
#
loop_
_entity.id
_entity.type
_entity.pdbx_description
1 polymer ?
#
loop_
_entity_poly.entity_id
_entity_poly.type
_entity_poly.pdbx_seq_one_letter_code
_entity_poly.pdbx_strand_id
1 'polypeptide(L)'
;MESDGRLYLEGEPAQRRLDEVMTIARRHANLKVLFAIGGWENSQHFSSLTSDYRQRAILINSIIETIEKYEFDGVDIDWEYPVTGGSVEGTPADRRNYVHLLRELRSRLRGREESACKSNPYLISFAGAAGDWVLKPGFDLIQLIKHVDFINVMSYDYFGAWQSKWGAYTGPPAPLYFATPRRFSGRMNVEATMKYYSCQVKSTSKLNMGVPFYGRYWYNVGDAVDASDEMWRTAAPSDGYTKFEGGDVQWRDIQIRFNTTRAKFHSGAKTPFLWISENKTFLGFENPESLSYKIDYVVDHNFGGVVIWAIDFDDDSLTMLKLLTERDLCTKPRRKNEMPYKCSPINEQRWWTYEDGEQLAGMCGKSAPLYNGYYPVCDPDDPGHACCGKFGYCGSGAEYCNCPECMDYGADPMLVLKEPIKPSHLNITWYTSDADESRRGRCGRQAPPINGIPPICNPDDPNAHCCSNGGYCGNSKEHCECVGCVDFSKTNNFQYKPIEWWTYDQSQENVGKCGPDAKRLPSGKIAKCDPNGEAYCCSKAGYCGKGSAYCDCLGCVNFKKNPNYEFY
;
A
#
# COMPACT_ATOMS: atom_id res chain seq x y z
N MET A 1 -0.95 30.73 16.72
CA MET A 1 0.17 30.24 17.57
C MET A 1 1.41 30.97 17.12
N GLU A 2 2.16 31.61 18.03
CA GLU A 2 3.41 32.28 17.66
C GLU A 2 4.62 31.34 17.69
N SER A 3 5.71 31.79 17.05
CA SER A 3 6.99 31.10 17.04
C SER A 3 7.62 30.84 18.42
N ASP A 4 7.19 31.57 19.46
CA ASP A 4 7.63 31.38 20.85
C ASP A 4 6.77 30.37 21.63
N GLY A 5 5.73 29.81 21.00
CA GLY A 5 4.83 28.83 21.59
C GLY A 5 3.63 29.43 22.33
N ARG A 6 3.48 30.76 22.34
CA ARG A 6 2.30 31.39 22.96
C ARG A 6 1.09 31.36 22.02
N LEU A 7 -0.06 31.12 22.63
CA LEU A 7 -1.38 31.18 22.01
C LEU A 7 -2.05 32.50 22.36
N TYR A 8 -2.69 33.11 21.37
CA TYR A 8 -3.48 34.32 21.53
C TYR A 8 -4.70 34.26 20.62
N LEU A 9 -5.73 35.00 21.01
CA LEU A 9 -6.95 35.16 20.24
C LEU A 9 -6.86 36.47 19.44
N GLU A 10 -7.22 36.42 18.15
CA GLU A 10 -7.03 37.54 17.24
C GLU A 10 -8.11 38.63 17.42
N GLY A 11 -7.83 39.57 18.32
CA GLY A 11 -8.61 40.79 18.49
C GLY A 11 -10.05 40.61 18.99
N GLU A 12 -10.75 41.74 19.10
CA GLU A 12 -12.13 41.83 19.59
C GLU A 12 -13.15 40.99 18.79
N PRO A 13 -13.07 40.87 17.44
CA PRO A 13 -14.01 40.03 16.70
C PRO A 13 -13.92 38.55 17.05
N ALA A 14 -12.72 38.01 17.22
CA ALA A 14 -12.54 36.61 17.59
C ALA A 14 -13.00 36.35 19.04
N GLN A 15 -12.73 37.30 19.95
CA GLN A 15 -13.24 37.24 21.32
C GLN A 15 -14.78 37.22 21.36
N ARG A 16 -15.46 38.10 20.62
CA ARG A 16 -16.93 38.10 20.56
C ARG A 16 -17.51 36.79 20.04
N ARG A 17 -16.96 36.24 18.95
CA ARG A 17 -17.40 34.93 18.42
C ARG A 17 -17.21 33.81 19.44
N LEU A 18 -16.08 33.80 20.13
CA LEU A 18 -15.81 32.81 21.18
C LEU A 18 -16.82 32.95 22.33
N ASP A 19 -17.07 34.17 22.80
CA ASP A 19 -18.00 34.43 23.88
C ASP A 19 -19.43 33.99 23.53
N GLU A 20 -19.86 34.19 22.29
CA GLU A 20 -21.15 33.72 21.77
C GLU A 20 -21.23 32.19 21.77
N VAL A 21 -20.21 31.50 21.24
CA VAL A 21 -20.14 30.02 21.23
C VAL A 21 -20.18 29.46 22.65
N MET A 22 -19.34 30.00 23.56
CA MET A 22 -19.29 29.54 24.94
C MET A 22 -20.60 29.82 25.69
N THR A 23 -21.26 30.96 25.40
CA THR A 23 -22.57 31.29 25.99
C THR A 23 -23.64 30.29 25.59
N ILE A 24 -23.66 29.88 24.32
CA ILE A 24 -24.57 28.85 23.83
C ILE A 24 -24.21 27.50 24.46
N ALA A 25 -22.93 27.13 24.43
CA ALA A 25 -22.48 25.81 24.89
C ALA A 25 -22.81 25.55 26.36
N ARG A 26 -22.67 26.57 27.23
CA ARG A 26 -23.02 26.48 28.66
C ARG A 26 -24.49 26.13 28.93
N ARG A 27 -25.39 26.33 27.96
CA ARG A 27 -26.82 25.95 28.08
C ARG A 27 -27.05 24.46 27.81
N HIS A 28 -26.05 23.74 27.31
CA HIS A 28 -26.14 22.34 26.92
C HIS A 28 -25.15 21.50 27.74
N ALA A 29 -25.59 20.96 28.88
CA ALA A 29 -24.72 20.28 29.85
C ALA A 29 -23.88 19.10 29.31
N ASN A 30 -24.33 18.48 28.21
CA ASN A 30 -23.64 17.35 27.56
C ASN A 30 -22.69 17.79 26.44
N LEU A 31 -22.72 19.05 26.02
CA LEU A 31 -21.83 19.56 24.98
C LEU A 31 -20.44 19.79 25.57
N LYS A 32 -19.42 19.41 24.79
CA LYS A 32 -18.01 19.61 25.10
C LYS A 32 -17.39 20.51 24.06
N VAL A 33 -16.66 21.54 24.51
CA VAL A 33 -16.01 22.50 23.62
C VAL A 33 -14.51 22.37 23.76
N LEU A 34 -13.86 21.97 22.66
CA LEU A 34 -12.41 21.99 22.52
C LEU A 34 -12.05 23.14 21.58
N PHE A 35 -10.88 23.73 21.77
CA PHE A 35 -10.28 24.59 20.74
C PHE A 35 -9.22 23.79 19.98
N ALA A 36 -9.14 24.02 18.67
CA ALA A 36 -8.09 23.46 17.84
C ALA A 36 -6.89 24.41 17.80
N ILE A 37 -5.69 23.87 17.79
CA ILE A 37 -4.47 24.61 17.47
C ILE A 37 -3.83 24.05 16.20
N GLY A 38 -3.42 24.93 15.30
CA GLY A 38 -2.88 24.55 13.99
C GLY A 38 -3.90 24.75 12.87
N GLY A 39 -4.03 23.75 12.02
CA GLY A 39 -4.66 23.81 10.71
C GLY A 39 -3.64 24.13 9.61
N TRP A 40 -4.09 24.06 8.37
CA TRP A 40 -3.29 24.26 7.16
C TRP A 40 -2.39 25.52 7.20
N GLU A 41 -2.92 26.68 7.61
CA GLU A 41 -2.18 27.95 7.63
C GLU A 41 -1.39 28.22 8.92
N ASN A 42 -1.60 27.44 9.99
CA ASN A 42 -1.09 27.75 11.34
C ASN A 42 -0.22 26.64 11.95
N SER A 43 0.27 25.71 11.13
CA SER A 43 1.10 24.57 11.54
C SER A 43 2.61 24.81 11.46
N GLN A 44 3.05 25.95 10.93
CA GLN A 44 4.45 26.28 10.61
C GLN A 44 5.42 26.27 11.80
N HIS A 45 4.92 26.41 13.04
CA HIS A 45 5.76 26.46 14.23
C HIS A 45 5.82 25.15 15.02
N PHE A 46 5.01 24.13 14.68
CA PHE A 46 5.01 22.89 15.46
C PHE A 46 6.36 22.16 15.44
N SER A 47 7.03 22.05 14.29
CA SER A 47 8.30 21.30 14.21
C SER A 47 9.36 21.93 15.13
N SER A 48 9.54 23.25 15.07
CA SER A 48 10.53 23.93 15.91
C SER A 48 10.15 23.88 17.40
N LEU A 49 8.89 24.16 17.74
CA LEU A 49 8.42 24.16 19.13
C LEU A 49 8.47 22.78 19.76
N THR A 50 8.23 21.72 19.00
CA THR A 50 8.22 20.35 19.52
C THR A 50 9.60 19.72 19.67
N SER A 51 10.58 20.21 18.91
CA SER A 51 11.96 19.71 18.89
C SER A 51 12.75 19.96 20.19
N ASP A 52 12.42 21.03 20.92
CA ASP A 52 13.10 21.41 22.17
C ASP A 52 12.18 21.25 23.38
N TYR A 53 12.73 20.76 24.50
CA TYR A 53 11.92 20.50 25.69
C TYR A 53 11.41 21.78 26.37
N ARG A 54 12.17 22.88 26.32
CA ARG A 54 11.77 24.15 26.93
C ARG A 54 10.68 24.81 26.08
N GLN A 55 10.86 24.81 24.77
CA GLN A 55 9.85 25.33 23.84
C GLN A 55 8.55 24.54 23.90
N ARG A 56 8.62 23.19 23.96
CA ARG A 56 7.43 22.37 24.22
C ARG A 56 6.74 22.73 25.52
N ALA A 57 7.51 22.93 26.59
CA ALA A 57 6.93 23.29 27.88
C ALA A 57 6.20 24.65 27.83
N ILE A 58 6.73 25.63 27.07
CA ILE A 58 6.05 26.92 26.86
C ILE A 58 4.72 26.72 26.12
N LEU A 59 4.73 25.96 25.01
CA LEU A 59 3.51 25.65 24.25
C LEU A 59 2.47 24.94 25.11
N ILE A 60 2.89 23.89 25.84
CA ILE A 60 1.99 23.12 26.72
C ILE A 60 1.40 24.02 27.81
N ASN A 61 2.20 24.88 28.44
CA ASN A 61 1.68 25.82 29.43
C ASN A 61 0.68 26.79 28.81
N SER A 62 0.94 27.30 27.61
CA SER A 62 0.03 28.21 26.92
C SER A 62 -1.29 27.54 26.52
N ILE A 63 -1.26 26.26 26.12
CA ILE A 63 -2.46 25.44 25.91
C ILE A 63 -3.27 25.35 27.19
N ILE A 64 -2.64 25.01 28.32
CA ILE A 64 -3.31 24.89 29.62
C ILE A 64 -3.90 26.22 30.08
N GLU A 65 -3.15 27.32 29.94
CA GLU A 65 -3.65 28.67 30.24
C GLU A 65 -4.85 29.04 29.38
N THR A 66 -4.86 28.63 28.10
CA THR A 66 -6.00 28.86 27.19
C THR A 66 -7.22 28.06 27.61
N ILE A 67 -7.04 26.79 27.97
CA ILE A 67 -8.10 25.93 28.54
C ILE A 67 -8.72 26.59 29.77
N GLU A 68 -7.89 27.04 30.70
CA GLU A 68 -8.34 27.63 31.98
C GLU A 68 -9.00 29.00 31.75
N LYS A 69 -8.41 29.86 30.92
CA LYS A 69 -8.89 31.23 30.66
C LYS A 69 -10.27 31.26 30.01
N TYR A 70 -10.50 30.38 29.05
CA TYR A 70 -11.73 30.36 28.25
C TYR A 70 -12.67 29.22 28.64
N GLU A 71 -12.32 28.46 29.68
CA GLU A 71 -13.14 27.37 30.22
C GLU A 71 -13.46 26.27 29.19
N PHE A 72 -12.49 25.94 28.32
CA PHE A 72 -12.63 24.82 27.38
C PHE A 72 -12.59 23.47 28.11
N ASP A 73 -13.26 22.46 27.55
CA ASP A 73 -13.21 21.08 28.03
C ASP A 73 -11.92 20.36 27.57
N GLY A 74 -11.15 20.93 26.65
CA GLY A 74 -9.95 20.29 26.12
C GLY A 74 -9.34 21.02 24.93
N VAL A 75 -8.47 20.31 24.21
CA VAL A 75 -7.75 20.82 23.04
C VAL A 75 -7.67 19.77 21.94
N ASP A 76 -7.81 20.21 20.69
CA ASP A 76 -7.53 19.41 19.49
C ASP A 76 -6.21 19.89 18.86
N ILE A 77 -5.30 18.96 18.59
CA ILE A 77 -4.02 19.27 17.94
C ILE A 77 -4.14 19.01 16.45
N ASP A 78 -4.14 20.06 15.65
CA ASP A 78 -4.29 20.01 14.21
C ASP A 78 -2.96 20.37 13.53
N TRP A 79 -1.94 19.53 13.71
CA TRP A 79 -0.65 19.72 13.05
C TRP A 79 -0.73 19.16 11.63
N GLU A 80 -0.72 20.06 10.65
CA GLU A 80 -0.73 19.76 9.21
C GLU A 80 0.60 20.11 8.51
N TYR A 81 1.55 19.18 8.37
CA TYR A 81 1.61 17.86 8.99
C TYR A 81 3.01 17.63 9.59
N PRO A 82 3.16 16.75 10.60
CA PRO A 82 4.48 16.33 11.05
C PRO A 82 5.25 15.71 9.88
N VAL A 83 6.54 16.05 9.75
CA VAL A 83 7.46 15.55 8.71
C VAL A 83 7.17 16.09 7.30
N THR A 84 6.00 15.83 6.69
CA THR A 84 5.80 16.12 5.26
C THR A 84 4.33 16.29 4.86
N GLY A 85 4.07 17.00 3.76
CA GLY A 85 2.77 17.12 3.12
C GLY A 85 1.91 18.28 3.61
N GLY A 86 2.40 19.06 4.57
CA GLY A 86 1.77 20.28 5.05
C GLY A 86 2.09 21.50 4.20
N SER A 87 1.60 22.67 4.60
CA SER A 87 1.98 23.96 3.99
C SER A 87 3.47 24.28 4.20
N VAL A 88 4.10 23.70 5.23
CA VAL A 88 5.53 23.76 5.52
C VAL A 88 6.03 22.35 5.83
N GLU A 89 7.16 21.97 5.22
CA GLU A 89 7.81 20.69 5.49
C GLU A 89 8.49 20.67 6.86
N GLY A 90 8.45 19.50 7.50
CA GLY A 90 9.03 19.26 8.82
C GLY A 90 10.35 18.49 8.76
N THR A 91 10.64 17.76 9.84
CA THR A 91 11.81 16.88 9.93
C THR A 91 11.38 15.47 10.33
N PRO A 92 12.13 14.40 9.97
CA PRO A 92 11.82 13.05 10.43
C PRO A 92 11.72 12.88 11.96
N ALA A 93 12.33 13.78 12.74
CA ALA A 93 12.23 13.79 14.20
C ALA A 93 10.82 14.17 14.69
N ASP A 94 10.05 14.89 13.89
CA ASP A 94 8.70 15.37 14.23
C ASP A 94 7.77 14.23 14.62
N ARG A 95 7.88 13.08 13.95
CA ARG A 95 7.11 11.87 14.28
C ARG A 95 7.22 11.49 15.76
N ARG A 96 8.43 11.57 16.32
CA ARG A 96 8.69 11.28 17.74
C ARG A 96 8.36 12.48 18.63
N ASN A 97 8.68 13.68 18.18
CA ASN A 97 8.41 14.91 18.92
C ASN A 97 6.90 15.13 19.15
N TYR A 98 6.06 14.71 18.20
CA TYR A 98 4.62 14.77 18.34
C TYR A 98 4.12 13.86 19.47
N VAL A 99 4.68 12.64 19.59
CA VAL A 99 4.41 11.76 20.73
C VAL A 99 4.84 12.40 22.04
N HIS A 100 6.01 13.06 22.08
CA HIS A 100 6.48 13.78 23.26
C HIS A 100 5.54 14.92 23.66
N LEU A 101 5.07 15.71 22.70
CA LEU A 101 4.09 16.77 22.92
C LEU A 101 2.82 16.22 23.59
N LEU A 102 2.17 15.22 22.98
CA LEU A 102 0.90 14.69 23.50
C LEU A 102 1.07 13.99 24.86
N ARG A 103 2.17 13.25 25.05
CA ARG A 103 2.49 12.60 26.33
C ARG A 103 2.64 13.61 27.46
N GLU A 104 3.41 14.67 27.22
CA GLU A 104 3.68 15.70 28.22
C GLU A 104 2.43 16.54 28.48
N LEU A 105 1.70 16.93 27.44
CA LEU A 105 0.42 17.63 27.57
C LEU A 105 -0.57 16.83 28.42
N ARG A 106 -0.76 15.54 28.13
CA ARG A 106 -1.61 14.65 28.93
C ARG A 106 -1.16 14.60 30.38
N SER A 107 0.13 14.40 30.64
CA SER A 107 0.66 14.35 32.00
C SER A 107 0.40 15.65 32.77
N ARG A 108 0.54 16.81 32.12
CA ARG A 108 0.32 18.12 32.75
C ARG A 108 -1.15 18.39 33.03
N LEU A 109 -2.04 18.03 32.10
CA LEU A 109 -3.49 18.11 32.31
C LEU A 109 -3.98 17.20 33.44
N ARG A 110 -3.45 15.97 33.55
CA ARG A 110 -3.75 15.08 34.69
C ARG A 110 -3.35 15.71 36.04
N GLY A 111 -2.15 16.30 36.12
CA GLY A 111 -1.73 17.00 37.33
C GLY A 111 -2.63 18.20 37.68
N ARG A 112 -3.17 18.90 36.67
CA ARG A 112 -4.16 19.98 36.87
C ARG A 112 -5.50 19.45 37.37
N GLU A 113 -5.99 18.36 36.78
CA GLU A 113 -7.24 17.70 37.20
C GLU A 113 -7.17 17.28 38.67
N GLU A 114 -6.07 16.64 39.07
CA GLU A 114 -5.81 16.22 40.45
C GLU A 114 -5.75 17.42 41.41
N SER A 115 -4.99 18.46 41.05
CA SER A 115 -4.81 19.66 41.89
C SER A 115 -6.11 20.44 42.08
N ALA A 116 -6.97 20.47 41.05
CA ALA A 116 -8.26 21.17 41.08
C ALA A 116 -9.42 20.28 41.57
N CYS A 117 -9.17 19.01 41.91
CA CYS A 117 -10.21 18.02 42.24
C CYS A 117 -11.31 17.96 41.15
N LYS A 118 -10.92 18.08 39.88
CA LYS A 118 -11.85 18.16 38.75
C LYS A 118 -12.49 16.79 38.51
N SER A 119 -13.82 16.73 38.47
CA SER A 119 -14.56 15.48 38.25
C SER A 119 -14.53 15.00 36.79
N ASN A 120 -14.48 15.95 35.84
CA ASN A 120 -14.44 15.67 34.41
C ASN A 120 -13.02 15.88 33.89
N PRO A 121 -12.39 14.89 33.25
CA PRO A 121 -11.04 15.06 32.72
C PRO A 121 -11.05 16.01 31.51
N TYR A 122 -9.92 16.68 31.28
CA TYR A 122 -9.71 17.44 30.05
C TYR A 122 -9.54 16.49 28.87
N LEU A 123 -10.18 16.85 27.76
CA LEU A 123 -10.12 16.10 26.53
C LEU A 123 -8.87 16.50 25.71
N ILE A 124 -8.25 15.52 25.09
CA ILE A 124 -7.24 15.74 24.06
C ILE A 124 -7.64 14.92 22.84
N SER A 125 -7.71 15.59 21.70
CA SER A 125 -7.82 14.95 20.39
C SER A 125 -6.74 15.46 19.45
N PHE A 126 -6.65 14.85 18.28
CA PHE A 126 -5.90 15.42 17.18
C PHE A 126 -6.60 15.16 15.85
N ALA A 127 -6.36 16.05 14.90
CA ALA A 127 -6.75 15.87 13.51
C ALA A 127 -5.66 15.05 12.78
N GLY A 128 -6.07 13.92 12.22
CA GLY A 128 -5.18 12.99 11.53
C GLY A 128 -5.33 13.06 10.02
N ALA A 129 -4.23 12.97 9.27
CA ALA A 129 -4.23 13.03 7.81
C ALA A 129 -5.03 11.89 7.15
N ALA A 130 -5.46 12.08 5.90
CA ALA A 130 -6.11 11.06 5.09
C ALA A 130 -5.11 10.06 4.48
N GLY A 131 -4.02 10.59 3.92
CA GLY A 131 -3.15 9.88 2.99
C GLY A 131 -1.99 9.14 3.66
N ASP A 132 -1.77 7.89 3.24
CA ASP A 132 -0.66 7.03 3.71
C ASP A 132 0.72 7.69 3.61
N TRP A 133 0.94 8.52 2.57
CA TRP A 133 2.22 9.19 2.33
C TRP A 133 2.55 10.26 3.39
N VAL A 134 1.55 10.80 4.06
CA VAL A 134 1.71 11.69 5.23
C VAL A 134 1.65 10.88 6.52
N LEU A 135 0.70 9.93 6.61
CA LEU A 135 0.46 9.17 7.83
C LEU A 135 1.64 8.33 8.28
N LYS A 136 2.22 7.54 7.38
CA LYS A 136 3.32 6.62 7.71
C LYS A 136 4.56 7.36 8.23
N PRO A 137 5.07 8.43 7.59
CA PRO A 137 6.21 9.16 8.11
C PRO A 137 5.85 10.06 9.31
N GLY A 138 4.67 10.69 9.34
CA GLY A 138 4.34 11.72 10.32
C GLY A 138 3.75 11.21 11.64
N PHE A 139 3.04 10.08 11.64
CA PHE A 139 2.19 9.68 12.77
C PHE A 139 2.60 8.32 13.34
N ASP A 140 3.08 8.30 14.60
CA ASP A 140 3.19 7.07 15.39
C ASP A 140 1.86 6.79 16.11
N LEU A 141 0.84 6.36 15.35
CA LEU A 141 -0.53 6.17 15.85
C LEU A 141 -0.61 5.26 17.07
N ILE A 142 0.26 4.24 17.16
CA ILE A 142 0.33 3.31 18.29
C ILE A 142 0.72 4.03 19.58
N GLN A 143 1.64 5.00 19.50
CA GLN A 143 2.04 5.79 20.68
C GLN A 143 1.11 6.98 20.92
N LEU A 144 0.68 7.69 19.87
CA LEU A 144 -0.18 8.86 19.99
C LEU A 144 -1.51 8.52 20.68
N ILE A 145 -2.15 7.39 20.33
CA ILE A 145 -3.45 7.00 20.89
C ILE A 145 -3.46 6.75 22.40
N LYS A 146 -2.29 6.52 23.01
CA LYS A 146 -2.14 6.36 24.46
C LYS A 146 -2.35 7.67 25.22
N HIS A 147 -2.26 8.80 24.52
CA HIS A 147 -2.26 10.13 25.14
C HIS A 147 -3.50 10.95 24.79
N VAL A 148 -4.31 10.50 23.82
CA VAL A 148 -5.54 11.16 23.39
C VAL A 148 -6.79 10.33 23.67
N ASP A 149 -7.91 11.03 23.80
CA ASP A 149 -9.22 10.44 24.04
C ASP A 149 -9.79 9.87 22.74
N PHE A 150 -9.68 10.62 21.64
CA PHE A 150 -10.11 10.22 20.30
C PHE A 150 -9.28 10.92 19.21
N ILE A 151 -9.41 10.44 17.98
CA ILE A 151 -8.77 10.97 16.78
C ILE A 151 -9.87 11.43 15.83
N ASN A 152 -9.76 12.66 15.34
CA ASN A 152 -10.58 13.19 14.26
C ASN A 152 -9.85 12.91 12.95
N VAL A 153 -10.26 11.88 12.20
CA VAL A 153 -9.59 11.52 10.95
C VAL A 153 -10.13 12.42 9.85
N MET A 154 -9.28 13.24 9.25
CA MET A 154 -9.62 14.10 8.12
C MET A 154 -9.75 13.27 6.84
N SER A 155 -10.71 12.34 6.82
CA SER A 155 -10.95 11.41 5.71
C SER A 155 -11.67 12.11 4.55
N TYR A 156 -11.07 13.19 4.07
CA TYR A 156 -11.46 14.00 2.93
C TYR A 156 -10.20 14.57 2.27
N ASP A 157 -10.37 15.34 1.21
CA ASP A 157 -9.28 15.92 0.41
C ASP A 157 -8.38 14.90 -0.29
N TYR A 158 -8.95 13.76 -0.68
CA TYR A 158 -8.23 12.78 -1.51
C TYR A 158 -7.94 13.31 -2.91
N PHE A 159 -8.79 14.17 -3.46
CA PHE A 159 -8.66 14.73 -4.80
C PHE A 159 -8.92 16.22 -4.81
N GLY A 160 -8.12 16.98 -5.56
CA GLY A 160 -8.36 18.39 -5.85
C GLY A 160 -7.48 18.93 -6.97
N ALA A 161 -7.65 20.20 -7.30
CA ALA A 161 -6.95 20.88 -8.39
C ALA A 161 -5.54 21.33 -7.95
N TRP A 162 -4.72 20.38 -7.52
CA TRP A 162 -3.33 20.59 -7.13
C TRP A 162 -2.39 19.69 -7.93
N GLN A 163 -1.12 20.09 -7.96
CA GLN A 163 -0.07 19.26 -8.54
C GLN A 163 0.08 17.97 -7.74
N SER A 164 0.14 16.85 -8.45
CA SER A 164 0.53 15.55 -7.88
C SER A 164 1.48 14.84 -8.84
N LYS A 165 2.11 13.75 -8.38
CA LYS A 165 2.95 12.90 -9.23
C LYS A 165 2.19 12.24 -10.38
N TRP A 166 0.86 12.16 -10.27
CA TRP A 166 -0.02 11.60 -11.29
C TRP A 166 -0.74 12.70 -12.10
N GLY A 167 -0.49 13.98 -11.82
CA GLY A 167 -1.29 15.08 -12.35
C GLY A 167 -2.53 15.38 -11.50
N ALA A 168 -3.33 16.36 -11.92
CA ALA A 168 -4.53 16.78 -11.20
C ALA A 168 -5.73 15.92 -11.62
N TYR A 169 -5.84 14.73 -11.03
CA TYR A 169 -7.00 13.86 -11.23
C TYR A 169 -8.26 14.46 -10.62
N THR A 170 -9.35 14.40 -11.36
CA THR A 170 -10.68 14.73 -10.83
C THR A 170 -11.15 13.64 -9.89
N GLY A 171 -12.00 14.01 -8.94
CA GLY A 171 -12.63 13.07 -8.02
C GLY A 171 -13.47 13.78 -6.97
N PRO A 172 -14.19 13.05 -6.14
CA PRO A 172 -14.87 13.62 -4.99
C PRO A 172 -13.89 13.97 -3.86
N PRO A 173 -14.26 14.89 -2.93
CA PRO A 173 -13.43 15.18 -1.77
C PRO A 173 -13.24 13.95 -0.86
N ALA A 174 -14.25 13.09 -0.73
CA ALA A 174 -14.23 11.95 0.19
C ALA A 174 -14.95 10.72 -0.38
N PRO A 175 -14.41 10.04 -1.41
CA PRO A 175 -15.00 8.79 -1.89
C PRO A 175 -14.99 7.76 -0.76
N LEU A 176 -16.12 7.08 -0.53
CA LEU A 176 -16.23 6.12 0.57
C LEU A 176 -15.36 4.88 0.30
N TYR A 177 -15.46 4.32 -0.90
CA TYR A 177 -14.75 3.10 -1.30
C TYR A 177 -13.82 3.34 -2.49
N PHE A 178 -12.91 2.39 -2.70
CA PHE A 178 -12.09 2.33 -3.89
C PHE A 178 -12.94 2.23 -5.16
N ALA A 179 -12.64 3.11 -6.10
CA ALA A 179 -13.29 3.21 -7.39
C ALA A 179 -12.39 3.82 -8.47
N THR A 180 -11.14 4.15 -8.13
CA THR A 180 -10.22 4.80 -9.05
C THR A 180 -9.77 3.85 -10.17
N PRO A 181 -9.36 4.37 -11.33
CA PRO A 181 -8.95 3.54 -12.45
C PRO A 181 -7.76 2.63 -12.14
N ARG A 182 -7.50 1.67 -13.03
CA ARG A 182 -6.30 0.83 -12.98
C ARG A 182 -5.03 1.71 -12.99
N ARG A 183 -3.99 1.29 -12.26
CA ARG A 183 -2.71 2.00 -12.01
C ARG A 183 -2.72 3.05 -10.90
N PHE A 184 -3.88 3.36 -10.32
CA PHE A 184 -3.97 4.21 -9.14
C PHE A 184 -3.84 3.38 -7.87
N SER A 185 -3.27 3.98 -6.83
CA SER A 185 -3.36 3.40 -5.48
C SER A 185 -4.83 3.20 -5.13
N GLY A 186 -5.18 2.00 -4.65
CA GLY A 186 -6.53 1.74 -4.20
C GLY A 186 -6.85 2.41 -2.87
N ARG A 187 -5.92 3.17 -2.29
CA ARG A 187 -6.05 3.74 -0.93
C ARG A 187 -6.57 5.17 -0.86
N MET A 188 -6.88 5.80 -2.00
CA MET A 188 -7.38 7.17 -2.05
C MET A 188 -8.88 7.24 -1.74
N ASN A 189 -9.31 6.70 -0.60
CA ASN A 189 -10.70 6.67 -0.14
C ASN A 189 -10.81 6.52 1.37
N VAL A 190 -12.00 6.85 1.89
CA VAL A 190 -12.33 6.82 3.33
C VAL A 190 -12.13 5.43 3.93
N GLU A 191 -12.55 4.37 3.24
CA GLU A 191 -12.46 3.01 3.78
C GLU A 191 -11.00 2.61 4.07
N ALA A 192 -10.12 2.78 3.09
CA ALA A 192 -8.71 2.43 3.22
C ALA A 192 -8.03 3.20 4.36
N THR A 193 -8.27 4.51 4.46
CA THR A 193 -7.75 5.34 5.55
C THR A 193 -8.29 4.87 6.90
N MET A 194 -9.59 4.69 7.04
CA MET A 194 -10.19 4.26 8.31
C MET A 194 -9.75 2.84 8.72
N LYS A 195 -9.55 1.93 7.75
CA LYS A 195 -8.95 0.60 7.97
C LYS A 195 -7.53 0.75 8.51
N TYR A 196 -6.69 1.59 7.91
CA TYR A 196 -5.32 1.83 8.35
C TYR A 196 -5.27 2.30 9.81
N TYR A 197 -6.03 3.35 10.15
CA TYR A 197 -6.12 3.83 11.54
C TYR A 197 -6.58 2.73 12.49
N SER A 198 -7.65 2.00 12.14
CA SER A 198 -8.19 0.92 12.97
C SER A 198 -7.15 -0.18 13.22
N CYS A 199 -6.38 -0.53 12.20
CA CYS A 199 -5.35 -1.54 12.27
C CYS A 199 -4.13 -1.12 13.10
N GLN A 200 -3.78 0.16 13.12
CA GLN A 200 -2.69 0.68 13.96
C GLN A 200 -3.15 0.89 15.41
N VAL A 201 -4.32 1.50 15.60
CA VAL A 201 -4.85 1.90 16.91
C VAL A 201 -5.47 0.72 17.68
N LYS A 202 -5.96 -0.30 16.97
CA LYS A 202 -6.69 -1.44 17.56
C LYS A 202 -7.94 -1.02 18.36
N SER A 203 -8.55 0.11 18.02
CA SER A 203 -9.77 0.63 18.68
C SER A 203 -10.55 1.56 17.73
N THR A 204 -11.59 1.05 17.09
CA THR A 204 -12.49 1.85 16.21
C THR A 204 -13.28 2.89 17.00
N SER A 205 -13.64 2.59 18.25
CA SER A 205 -14.41 3.48 19.12
C SER A 205 -13.72 4.79 19.49
N LYS A 206 -12.42 4.92 19.21
CA LYS A 206 -11.65 6.15 19.39
C LYS A 206 -11.44 6.94 18.10
N LEU A 207 -11.97 6.49 16.98
CA LEU A 207 -11.78 7.11 15.67
C LEU A 207 -13.08 7.77 15.22
N ASN A 208 -13.04 9.07 14.95
CA ASN A 208 -14.13 9.80 14.34
C ASN A 208 -13.83 9.99 12.85
N MET A 209 -14.75 9.56 12.00
CA MET A 209 -14.59 9.67 10.55
C MET A 209 -14.96 11.08 10.07
N GLY A 210 -14.09 11.69 9.27
CA GLY A 210 -14.31 13.00 8.69
C GLY A 210 -15.34 12.99 7.57
N VAL A 211 -16.28 13.94 7.64
CA VAL A 211 -17.27 14.19 6.57
C VAL A 211 -17.18 15.64 6.10
N PRO A 212 -16.92 15.88 4.80
CA PRO A 212 -16.82 17.23 4.26
C PRO A 212 -18.20 17.77 3.87
N PHE A 213 -18.54 18.99 4.30
CA PHE A 213 -19.74 19.73 3.87
C PHE A 213 -19.42 20.65 2.69
N TYR A 214 -18.62 20.17 1.74
CA TYR A 214 -18.21 20.91 0.56
C TYR A 214 -17.96 19.95 -0.61
N GLY A 215 -17.77 20.52 -1.79
CA GLY A 215 -17.25 19.85 -2.97
C GLY A 215 -15.93 20.44 -3.42
N ARG A 216 -15.21 19.73 -4.28
CA ARG A 216 -14.03 20.22 -4.99
C ARG A 216 -14.29 20.24 -6.50
N TYR A 217 -13.79 21.26 -7.16
CA TYR A 217 -13.99 21.45 -8.59
C TYR A 217 -12.68 21.78 -9.32
N TRP A 218 -12.68 21.50 -10.62
CA TRP A 218 -11.57 21.71 -11.54
C TRP A 218 -12.07 22.40 -12.80
N TYR A 219 -11.24 23.26 -13.36
CA TYR A 219 -11.36 23.77 -14.73
C TYR A 219 -10.34 23.08 -15.64
N ASN A 220 -10.45 23.32 -16.95
CA ASN A 220 -9.54 22.79 -17.96
C ASN A 220 -9.40 21.25 -17.92
N VAL A 221 -10.51 20.57 -17.67
CA VAL A 221 -10.57 19.11 -17.56
C VAL A 221 -10.66 18.46 -18.93
N GLY A 222 -9.87 17.41 -19.12
CA GLY A 222 -9.82 16.60 -20.33
C GLY A 222 -10.88 15.50 -20.38
N ASP A 223 -10.65 14.57 -21.31
CA ASP A 223 -11.51 13.40 -21.49
C ASP A 223 -11.38 12.40 -20.32
N ALA A 224 -12.35 11.49 -20.24
CA ALA A 224 -12.34 10.43 -19.24
C ALA A 224 -11.15 9.49 -19.46
N VAL A 225 -10.56 9.04 -18.36
CA VAL A 225 -9.48 8.04 -18.35
C VAL A 225 -9.98 6.72 -18.89
N ASP A 226 -11.22 6.37 -18.54
CA ASP A 226 -11.97 5.22 -19.04
C ASP A 226 -13.29 5.74 -19.62
N ALA A 227 -13.60 5.36 -20.86
CA ALA A 227 -14.83 5.79 -21.53
C ALA A 227 -16.12 5.31 -20.81
N SER A 228 -16.02 4.27 -19.97
CA SER A 228 -17.13 3.74 -19.17
C SER A 228 -17.34 4.47 -17.83
N ASP A 229 -16.42 5.35 -17.42
CA ASP A 229 -16.48 6.08 -16.16
C ASP A 229 -16.13 7.56 -16.33
N GLU A 230 -17.17 8.41 -16.28
CA GLU A 230 -17.04 9.85 -16.46
C GLU A 230 -16.46 10.60 -15.25
N MET A 231 -16.32 9.96 -14.08
CA MET A 231 -15.81 10.57 -12.85
C MET A 231 -14.31 10.88 -12.96
N TRP A 232 -13.54 9.94 -13.51
CA TRP A 232 -12.08 10.00 -13.49
C TRP A 232 -11.55 10.62 -14.78
N ARG A 233 -11.04 11.84 -14.66
CA ARG A 233 -10.47 12.68 -15.72
C ARG A 233 -9.20 13.34 -15.19
N THR A 234 -8.48 14.03 -16.05
CA THR A 234 -7.32 14.85 -15.67
C THR A 234 -7.56 16.30 -16.04
N ALA A 235 -7.25 17.22 -15.12
CA ALA A 235 -7.12 18.63 -15.44
C ALA A 235 -5.74 18.91 -16.04
N ALA A 236 -5.68 19.79 -17.03
CA ALA A 236 -4.41 20.26 -17.59
C ALA A 236 -3.96 21.56 -16.89
N PRO A 237 -2.65 21.76 -16.68
CA PRO A 237 -2.13 22.94 -16.01
C PRO A 237 -2.38 24.20 -16.87
N SER A 238 -2.82 25.29 -16.26
CA SER A 238 -3.10 26.55 -16.95
C SER A 238 -1.84 27.33 -17.35
N ASP A 239 -0.72 27.09 -16.68
CA ASP A 239 0.60 27.63 -17.03
C ASP A 239 1.42 26.69 -17.93
N GLY A 240 0.88 25.51 -18.28
CA GLY A 240 1.59 24.47 -19.03
C GLY A 240 2.59 23.66 -18.19
N TYR A 241 2.72 23.94 -16.89
CA TYR A 241 3.69 23.29 -16.00
C TYR A 241 3.03 22.74 -14.73
N THR A 242 2.67 23.61 -13.77
CA THR A 242 2.34 23.17 -12.40
C THR A 242 1.07 23.78 -11.81
N LYS A 243 0.49 24.79 -12.46
CA LYS A 243 -0.65 25.52 -11.91
C LYS A 243 -1.95 24.92 -12.43
N PHE A 244 -2.80 24.40 -11.55
CA PHE A 244 -4.13 23.91 -11.90
C PHE A 244 -5.20 24.87 -11.40
N GLU A 245 -6.28 24.99 -12.18
CA GLU A 245 -7.40 25.88 -11.86
C GLU A 245 -8.55 25.07 -11.27
N GLY A 246 -9.06 25.53 -10.12
CA GLY A 246 -10.08 24.82 -9.37
C GLY A 246 -10.22 25.39 -7.96
N GLY A 247 -10.82 24.62 -7.07
CA GLY A 247 -10.99 25.00 -5.67
C GLY A 247 -12.05 24.14 -4.97
N ASP A 248 -12.56 24.63 -3.86
CA ASP A 248 -13.68 24.05 -3.13
C ASP A 248 -14.92 24.95 -3.15
N VAL A 249 -16.08 24.36 -2.88
CA VAL A 249 -17.37 25.04 -2.81
C VAL A 249 -18.18 24.45 -1.65
N GLN A 250 -18.59 25.30 -0.71
CA GLN A 250 -19.39 24.91 0.45
C GLN A 250 -20.72 24.33 0.02
N TRP A 251 -21.27 23.35 0.75
CA TRP A 251 -22.55 22.69 0.44
C TRP A 251 -23.66 23.71 0.12
N ARG A 252 -23.78 24.75 0.94
CA ARG A 252 -24.77 25.83 0.77
C ARG A 252 -24.68 26.57 -0.57
N ASP A 253 -23.49 26.64 -1.16
CA ASP A 253 -23.22 27.40 -2.38
C ASP A 253 -23.15 26.53 -3.64
N ILE A 254 -23.16 25.19 -3.50
CA ILE A 254 -23.01 24.27 -4.64
C ILE A 254 -24.11 24.51 -5.68
N GLN A 255 -25.37 24.59 -5.25
CA GLN A 255 -26.51 24.76 -6.15
C GLN A 255 -26.59 26.17 -6.75
N ILE A 256 -26.01 27.17 -6.08
CA ILE A 256 -25.90 28.54 -6.58
C ILE A 256 -24.88 28.59 -7.72
N ARG A 257 -23.75 27.90 -7.54
CA ARG A 257 -22.62 27.94 -8.48
C ARG A 257 -22.74 26.95 -9.63
N PHE A 258 -23.35 25.79 -9.40
CA PHE A 258 -23.40 24.69 -10.35
C PHE A 258 -24.83 24.14 -10.48
N ASN A 259 -25.25 23.87 -11.71
CA ASN A 259 -26.53 23.20 -11.96
C ASN A 259 -26.42 21.69 -11.66
N THR A 260 -26.62 21.32 -10.40
CA THR A 260 -26.51 19.94 -9.91
C THR A 260 -27.67 19.03 -10.33
N THR A 261 -28.68 19.52 -11.04
CA THR A 261 -29.74 18.66 -11.61
C THR A 261 -29.20 17.64 -12.62
N ARG A 262 -28.02 17.91 -13.18
CA ARG A 262 -27.27 17.03 -14.10
C ARG A 262 -26.25 16.14 -13.38
N ALA A 263 -26.14 16.23 -12.06
CA ALA A 263 -25.18 15.43 -11.31
C ALA A 263 -25.51 13.94 -11.43
N LYS A 264 -24.47 13.12 -11.53
CA LYS A 264 -24.54 11.66 -11.53
C LYS A 264 -24.05 11.15 -10.17
N PHE A 265 -24.50 9.97 -9.78
CA PHE A 265 -24.03 9.29 -8.57
C PHE A 265 -23.10 8.14 -8.95
N HIS A 266 -21.87 8.15 -8.45
CA HIS A 266 -20.91 7.09 -8.72
C HIS A 266 -21.13 5.94 -7.74
N SER A 267 -21.63 4.81 -8.24
CA SER A 267 -22.09 3.69 -7.42
C SER A 267 -20.98 2.97 -6.67
N GLY A 268 -19.75 2.94 -7.21
CA GLY A 268 -18.57 2.36 -6.57
C GLY A 268 -18.03 3.24 -5.45
N ALA A 269 -17.86 4.54 -5.72
CA ALA A 269 -17.30 5.51 -4.77
C ALA A 269 -18.30 5.98 -3.70
N LYS A 270 -19.62 5.78 -3.96
CA LYS A 270 -20.75 6.30 -3.16
C LYS A 270 -20.76 7.81 -3.01
N THR A 271 -20.50 8.52 -4.11
CA THR A 271 -20.42 9.99 -4.10
C THR A 271 -21.00 10.59 -5.39
N PRO A 272 -21.68 11.74 -5.33
CA PRO A 272 -22.10 12.45 -6.53
C PRO A 272 -20.96 13.22 -7.21
N PHE A 273 -21.13 13.42 -8.52
CA PHE A 273 -20.25 14.26 -9.32
C PHE A 273 -21.01 14.92 -10.46
N LEU A 274 -20.43 15.96 -11.03
CA LEU A 274 -20.97 16.71 -12.15
C LEU A 274 -19.86 16.99 -13.17
N TRP A 275 -20.06 16.50 -14.39
CA TRP A 275 -19.22 16.84 -15.55
C TRP A 275 -19.95 17.86 -16.44
N ILE A 276 -19.32 19.01 -16.66
CA ILE A 276 -19.83 20.10 -17.50
C ILE A 276 -18.91 20.24 -18.70
N SER A 277 -19.25 19.53 -19.77
CA SER A 277 -18.47 19.50 -21.01
C SER A 277 -18.33 20.87 -21.68
N GLU A 278 -19.35 21.72 -21.53
CA GLU A 278 -19.51 23.00 -22.21
C GLU A 278 -18.38 24.00 -21.86
N ASN A 279 -17.86 23.91 -20.64
CA ASN A 279 -16.76 24.75 -20.15
C ASN A 279 -15.62 23.94 -19.52
N LYS A 280 -15.59 22.62 -19.76
CA LYS A 280 -14.58 21.70 -19.23
C LYS A 280 -14.42 21.76 -17.71
N THR A 281 -15.55 21.80 -16.98
CA THR A 281 -15.57 21.85 -15.52
C THR A 281 -15.99 20.52 -14.93
N PHE A 282 -15.28 20.07 -13.91
CA PHE A 282 -15.67 18.92 -13.09
C PHE A 282 -15.94 19.36 -11.66
N LEU A 283 -16.94 18.79 -11.01
CA LEU A 283 -17.24 18.95 -9.59
C LEU A 283 -17.49 17.57 -8.97
N GLY A 284 -16.76 17.24 -7.91
CA GLY A 284 -17.09 16.14 -7.00
C GLY A 284 -17.50 16.71 -5.65
N PHE A 285 -18.54 16.18 -5.01
CA PHE A 285 -19.11 16.78 -3.80
C PHE A 285 -19.84 15.78 -2.92
N GLU A 286 -20.24 16.17 -1.71
CA GLU A 286 -21.12 15.37 -0.86
C GLU A 286 -22.58 15.82 -0.98
N ASN A 287 -23.52 14.90 -0.80
CA ASN A 287 -24.94 15.18 -0.70
C ASN A 287 -25.59 14.27 0.38
N PRO A 288 -26.90 14.41 0.67
CA PRO A 288 -27.56 13.58 1.66
C PRO A 288 -27.50 12.07 1.37
N GLU A 289 -27.43 11.68 0.10
CA GLU A 289 -27.29 10.28 -0.29
C GLU A 289 -25.89 9.72 0.06
N SER A 290 -24.82 10.41 -0.33
CA SER A 290 -23.44 9.99 0.00
C SER A 290 -23.18 10.01 1.50
N LEU A 291 -23.69 11.02 2.20
CA LEU A 291 -23.58 11.12 3.65
C LEU A 291 -24.35 9.99 4.37
N SER A 292 -25.48 9.54 3.82
CA SER A 292 -26.21 8.38 4.35
C SER A 292 -25.37 7.10 4.32
N TYR A 293 -24.68 6.82 3.20
CA TYR A 293 -23.78 5.65 3.11
C TYR A 293 -22.63 5.74 4.12
N LYS A 294 -22.11 6.94 4.36
CA LYS A 294 -21.06 7.19 5.35
C LYS A 294 -21.53 6.99 6.79
N ILE A 295 -22.76 7.40 7.11
CA ILE A 295 -23.37 7.15 8.42
C ILE A 295 -23.53 5.64 8.64
N ASP A 296 -24.06 4.92 7.64
CA ASP A 296 -24.19 3.46 7.70
C ASP A 296 -22.82 2.80 7.92
N TYR A 297 -21.80 3.25 7.19
CA TYR A 297 -20.42 2.79 7.37
C TYR A 297 -19.89 3.01 8.79
N VAL A 298 -20.11 4.20 9.38
CA VAL A 298 -19.72 4.52 10.76
C VAL A 298 -20.35 3.59 11.78
N VAL A 299 -21.66 3.35 11.62
CA VAL A 299 -22.44 2.48 12.50
C VAL A 299 -22.00 1.02 12.38
N ASP A 300 -21.87 0.52 11.14
CA ASP A 300 -21.57 -0.89 10.88
C ASP A 300 -20.13 -1.27 11.28
N HIS A 301 -19.20 -0.32 11.27
CA HIS A 301 -17.81 -0.50 11.70
C HIS A 301 -17.53 -0.06 13.14
N ASN A 302 -18.58 0.29 13.90
CA ASN A 302 -18.47 0.64 15.32
C ASN A 302 -17.43 1.75 15.59
N PHE A 303 -17.42 2.77 14.73
CA PHE A 303 -16.52 3.92 14.89
C PHE A 303 -16.95 4.81 16.07
N GLY A 304 -16.02 5.66 16.50
CA GLY A 304 -16.21 6.64 17.58
C GLY A 304 -17.35 7.60 17.32
N GLY A 305 -17.48 8.04 16.07
CA GLY A 305 -18.48 8.97 15.58
C GLY A 305 -18.02 9.60 14.27
N VAL A 306 -18.45 10.84 14.04
CA VAL A 306 -18.08 11.66 12.88
C VAL A 306 -17.48 12.99 13.33
N VAL A 307 -16.57 13.54 12.52
CA VAL A 307 -16.13 14.94 12.61
C VAL A 307 -16.54 15.64 11.32
N ILE A 308 -17.10 16.85 11.42
CA ILE A 308 -17.66 17.59 10.29
C ILE A 308 -16.70 18.73 9.93
N TRP A 309 -16.34 18.84 8.65
CA TRP A 309 -15.63 20.01 8.12
C TRP A 309 -16.43 20.69 6.99
N ALA A 310 -17.04 21.85 7.19
CA ALA A 310 -17.26 22.53 8.46
C ALA A 310 -18.75 22.80 8.67
N ILE A 311 -19.15 23.00 9.93
CA ILE A 311 -20.57 23.10 10.30
C ILE A 311 -21.26 24.31 9.64
N ASP A 312 -20.53 25.39 9.41
CA ASP A 312 -21.01 26.62 8.76
C ASP A 312 -21.13 26.50 7.23
N PHE A 313 -20.64 25.40 6.64
CA PHE A 313 -20.80 25.13 5.21
C PHE A 313 -22.15 24.53 4.86
N ASP A 314 -22.91 24.08 5.88
CA ASP A 314 -24.27 23.59 5.69
C ASP A 314 -25.24 24.71 5.25
N ASP A 315 -26.38 24.31 4.72
CA ASP A 315 -27.43 25.24 4.33
C ASP A 315 -28.26 25.72 5.53
N ASP A 316 -29.08 26.76 5.33
CA ASP A 316 -29.92 27.31 6.39
C ASP A 316 -30.99 26.32 6.90
N SER A 317 -31.25 25.24 6.16
CA SER A 317 -32.15 24.15 6.56
C SER A 317 -31.46 23.09 7.42
N LEU A 318 -30.13 23.21 7.60
CA LEU A 318 -29.26 22.25 8.27
C LEU A 318 -29.38 20.85 7.65
N THR A 319 -29.50 20.77 6.32
CA THR A 319 -29.81 19.52 5.61
C THR A 319 -28.82 18.41 5.94
N MET A 320 -27.51 18.71 5.91
CA MET A 320 -26.47 17.71 6.14
C MET A 320 -26.34 17.38 7.64
N LEU A 321 -26.46 18.37 8.53
CA LEU A 321 -26.38 18.19 9.97
C LEU A 321 -27.59 17.41 10.55
N LYS A 322 -28.81 17.68 10.06
CA LYS A 322 -30.00 16.92 10.46
C LYS A 322 -29.86 15.45 10.13
N LEU A 323 -29.31 15.11 8.96
CA LEU A 323 -29.08 13.72 8.60
C LEU A 323 -28.16 12.99 9.60
N LEU A 324 -27.15 13.66 10.12
CA LEU A 324 -26.24 13.10 11.14
C LEU A 324 -26.87 13.00 12.53
N THR A 325 -27.74 13.94 12.89
CA THR A 325 -28.32 14.04 14.23
C THR A 325 -29.64 13.28 14.39
N GLU A 326 -30.41 13.11 13.31
CA GLU A 326 -31.68 12.39 13.29
C GLU A 326 -31.51 10.89 13.01
N ARG A 327 -30.41 10.48 12.37
CA ARG A 327 -30.06 9.06 12.28
C ARG A 327 -29.47 8.55 13.59
N ASP A 328 -29.74 7.29 13.81
CA ASP A 328 -29.33 6.47 14.96
C ASP A 328 -27.81 6.14 14.97
N LEU A 329 -26.94 7.15 15.00
CA LEU A 329 -25.49 6.97 15.20
C LEU A 329 -25.16 6.31 16.56
N CYS A 330 -26.04 6.48 17.55
CA CYS A 330 -25.77 6.14 18.95
C CYS A 330 -26.72 5.08 19.55
N THR A 331 -27.68 4.53 18.81
CA THR A 331 -28.74 3.68 19.40
C THR A 331 -28.47 2.19 19.36
N LYS A 332 -27.61 1.71 18.45
CA LYS A 332 -27.18 0.31 18.46
C LYS A 332 -26.18 0.11 19.61
N PRO A 333 -26.40 -0.86 20.51
CA PRO A 333 -25.40 -1.21 21.52
C PRO A 333 -24.09 -1.56 20.82
N ARG A 334 -23.00 -0.84 21.15
CA ARG A 334 -21.68 -1.13 20.58
C ARG A 334 -21.35 -2.60 20.83
N ARG A 335 -21.07 -3.35 19.75
CA ARG A 335 -20.52 -4.71 19.88
C ARG A 335 -19.16 -4.56 20.54
N LYS A 336 -19.03 -5.01 21.79
CA LYS A 336 -17.76 -4.93 22.51
C LYS A 336 -16.73 -5.83 21.80
N ASN A 337 -15.60 -5.24 21.42
CA ASN A 337 -14.37 -5.90 21.00
C ASN A 337 -14.35 -6.61 19.62
N GLU A 338 -15.31 -6.37 18.73
CA GLU A 338 -15.18 -6.83 17.34
C GLU A 338 -14.43 -5.78 16.50
N MET A 339 -13.18 -6.05 16.14
CA MET A 339 -12.46 -5.29 15.12
C MET A 339 -13.06 -5.64 13.76
N PRO A 340 -13.66 -4.69 13.01
CA PRO A 340 -14.33 -5.02 11.76
C PRO A 340 -13.36 -5.34 10.61
N TYR A 341 -12.08 -4.98 10.76
CA TYR A 341 -11.06 -5.21 9.74
C TYR A 341 -10.13 -6.38 10.06
N LYS A 342 -9.76 -7.10 9.00
CA LYS A 342 -8.56 -7.93 8.98
C LYS A 342 -7.37 -7.05 8.64
N CYS A 343 -6.36 -7.06 9.48
CA CYS A 343 -5.16 -6.24 9.33
C CYS A 343 -4.00 -7.07 8.81
N SER A 344 -3.15 -6.48 7.96
CA SER A 344 -1.87 -7.08 7.60
C SER A 344 -1.07 -7.44 8.88
N PRO A 345 -0.50 -8.66 8.96
CA PRO A 345 0.34 -9.07 10.08
C PRO A 345 1.77 -8.51 9.98
N ILE A 346 2.12 -7.84 8.89
CA ILE A 346 3.44 -7.27 8.64
C ILE A 346 3.35 -5.77 8.37
N ASN A 347 4.38 -5.04 8.82
CA ASN A 347 4.55 -3.61 8.52
C ASN A 347 5.54 -3.37 7.37
N GLU A 348 6.34 -4.37 7.01
CA GLU A 348 7.31 -4.29 5.92
C GLU A 348 6.64 -4.52 4.56
N GLN A 349 7.01 -3.71 3.58
CA GLN A 349 6.56 -3.87 2.20
C GLN A 349 7.23 -5.12 1.59
N ARG A 350 6.40 -5.98 0.98
CA ARG A 350 6.82 -7.19 0.26
C ARG A 350 6.18 -7.28 -1.12
N TRP A 351 5.85 -6.15 -1.72
CA TRP A 351 5.14 -6.09 -2.99
C TRP A 351 5.72 -4.98 -3.86
N TRP A 352 5.63 -5.19 -5.17
CA TRP A 352 6.06 -4.23 -6.17
C TRP A 352 5.01 -3.16 -6.40
N THR A 353 5.42 -1.91 -6.42
CA THR A 353 4.59 -0.75 -6.72
C THR A 353 5.01 -0.09 -8.02
N TYR A 354 4.22 0.85 -8.52
CA TYR A 354 4.60 1.66 -9.68
C TYR A 354 5.83 2.54 -9.42
N GLU A 355 6.18 2.83 -8.16
CA GLU A 355 7.39 3.57 -7.81
C GLU A 355 8.66 2.74 -8.00
N ASP A 356 8.54 1.41 -7.95
CA ASP A 356 9.66 0.48 -8.17
C ASP A 356 9.92 0.22 -9.67
N GLY A 357 9.03 0.68 -10.55
CA GLY A 357 9.13 0.56 -12.01
C GLY A 357 7.95 -0.17 -12.64
N GLU A 358 7.49 0.31 -13.80
CA GLU A 358 6.29 -0.24 -14.49
C GLU A 358 6.42 -1.72 -14.84
N GLN A 359 7.63 -2.18 -15.12
CA GLN A 359 7.93 -3.57 -15.48
C GLN A 359 7.83 -4.54 -14.30
N LEU A 360 7.91 -4.04 -13.06
CA LEU A 360 7.81 -4.85 -11.83
C LEU A 360 6.46 -4.65 -11.14
N ALA A 361 5.85 -3.48 -11.29
CA ALA A 361 4.63 -3.07 -10.61
C ALA A 361 3.55 -4.15 -10.65
N GLY A 362 3.08 -4.55 -9.47
CA GLY A 362 2.05 -5.56 -9.31
C GLY A 362 2.51 -7.00 -9.58
N MET A 363 3.76 -7.29 -9.93
CA MET A 363 4.20 -8.70 -10.01
C MET A 363 4.12 -9.38 -8.63
N CYS A 364 3.60 -10.60 -8.60
CA CYS A 364 3.41 -11.36 -7.37
C CYS A 364 3.62 -12.86 -7.58
N GLY A 365 3.79 -13.58 -6.47
CA GLY A 365 3.99 -15.02 -6.46
C GLY A 365 5.44 -15.42 -6.70
N LYS A 366 5.64 -16.73 -6.85
CA LYS A 366 6.99 -17.33 -6.80
C LYS A 366 7.78 -17.20 -8.10
N SER A 367 7.10 -16.95 -9.20
CA SER A 367 7.77 -16.72 -10.49
C SER A 367 8.22 -15.26 -10.65
N ALA A 368 7.77 -14.34 -9.79
CA ALA A 368 8.10 -12.92 -9.86
C ALA A 368 9.51 -12.62 -9.32
N PRO A 369 10.15 -11.51 -9.76
CA PRO A 369 11.38 -11.00 -9.18
C PRO A 369 11.23 -10.77 -7.68
N LEU A 370 12.27 -11.11 -6.91
CA LEU A 370 12.23 -10.98 -5.46
C LEU A 370 12.20 -9.50 -5.04
N TYR A 371 11.31 -9.17 -4.12
CA TYR A 371 11.28 -7.87 -3.46
C TYR A 371 12.08 -7.93 -2.16
N ASN A 372 13.22 -7.24 -2.08
CA ASN A 372 14.11 -7.27 -0.91
C ASN A 372 14.45 -8.69 -0.41
N GLY A 373 14.60 -9.64 -1.36
CA GLY A 373 14.91 -11.05 -1.08
C GLY A 373 13.71 -11.92 -0.68
N TYR A 374 12.49 -11.40 -0.70
CA TYR A 374 11.24 -12.14 -0.48
C TYR A 374 10.53 -12.44 -1.79
N TYR A 375 9.75 -13.52 -1.82
CA TYR A 375 8.75 -13.70 -2.87
C TYR A 375 7.69 -12.61 -2.73
N PRO A 376 7.45 -11.82 -3.79
CA PRO A 376 6.52 -10.71 -3.68
C PRO A 376 5.09 -11.22 -3.52
N VAL A 377 4.36 -10.58 -2.61
CA VAL A 377 2.92 -10.78 -2.40
C VAL A 377 2.15 -9.61 -3.00
N CYS A 378 0.84 -9.63 -2.89
CA CYS A 378 0.02 -8.44 -3.12
C CYS A 378 -0.27 -7.74 -1.80
N ASP A 379 -0.52 -6.44 -1.88
CA ASP A 379 -0.72 -5.60 -0.70
C ASP A 379 -2.09 -5.89 -0.03
N PRO A 380 -2.15 -6.49 1.17
CA PRO A 380 -3.41 -6.86 1.82
C PRO A 380 -4.32 -5.66 2.14
N ASP A 381 -3.74 -4.46 2.17
CA ASP A 381 -4.41 -3.23 2.55
C ASP A 381 -4.60 -2.26 1.37
N ASP A 382 -4.33 -2.69 0.13
CA ASP A 382 -4.68 -1.96 -1.10
C ASP A 382 -5.88 -2.64 -1.79
N PRO A 383 -7.11 -2.09 -1.66
CA PRO A 383 -8.31 -2.72 -2.24
C PRO A 383 -8.28 -2.80 -3.77
N GLY A 384 -7.42 -2.03 -4.46
CA GLY A 384 -7.25 -2.12 -5.90
C GLY A 384 -6.32 -3.26 -6.35
N HIS A 385 -5.44 -3.73 -5.46
CA HIS A 385 -4.34 -4.64 -5.79
C HIS A 385 -4.10 -5.72 -4.73
N ALA A 386 -5.12 -6.13 -3.97
CA ALA A 386 -4.95 -7.10 -2.88
C ALA A 386 -4.87 -8.57 -3.32
N CYS A 387 -5.25 -8.88 -4.56
CA CYS A 387 -5.33 -10.27 -5.03
C CYS A 387 -4.24 -10.58 -6.05
N CYS A 388 -3.47 -11.65 -5.81
CA CYS A 388 -2.54 -12.19 -6.79
C CYS A 388 -3.27 -13.14 -7.73
N GLY A 389 -3.43 -12.72 -8.98
CA GLY A 389 -4.07 -13.52 -10.02
C GLY A 389 -3.20 -14.68 -10.50
N LYS A 390 -3.81 -15.61 -11.24
CA LYS A 390 -3.14 -16.80 -11.81
C LYS A 390 -1.87 -16.51 -12.60
N PHE A 391 -1.78 -15.35 -13.23
CA PHE A 391 -0.64 -14.95 -14.06
C PHE A 391 0.47 -14.23 -13.29
N GLY A 392 0.40 -14.18 -11.95
CA GLY A 392 1.42 -13.55 -11.12
C GLY A 392 1.37 -12.03 -11.14
N TYR A 393 0.17 -11.45 -11.24
CA TYR A 393 -0.04 -10.01 -11.12
C TYR A 393 -1.12 -9.68 -10.10
N CYS A 394 -0.91 -8.61 -9.35
CA CYS A 394 -1.82 -8.04 -8.39
C CYS A 394 -2.93 -7.25 -9.08
N GLY A 395 -4.14 -7.41 -8.56
CA GLY A 395 -5.30 -6.66 -9.00
C GLY A 395 -6.47 -6.88 -8.04
N SER A 396 -7.66 -6.55 -8.53
CA SER A 396 -8.92 -6.64 -7.79
C SER A 396 -10.04 -7.15 -8.69
N GLY A 397 -11.10 -7.68 -8.09
CA GLY A 397 -12.23 -8.26 -8.82
C GLY A 397 -12.06 -9.74 -9.14
N ALA A 398 -13.08 -10.30 -9.80
CA ALA A 398 -13.22 -11.76 -9.93
C ALA A 398 -12.05 -12.43 -10.68
N GLU A 399 -11.43 -11.73 -11.63
CA GLU A 399 -10.31 -12.28 -12.42
C GLU A 399 -9.03 -12.47 -11.60
N TYR A 400 -8.83 -11.67 -10.54
CA TYR A 400 -7.66 -11.77 -9.65
C TYR A 400 -7.96 -12.49 -8.35
N CYS A 401 -9.20 -12.46 -7.86
CA CYS A 401 -9.54 -12.98 -6.53
C CYS A 401 -10.28 -14.33 -6.56
N ASN A 402 -11.03 -14.64 -7.63
CA ASN A 402 -11.98 -15.77 -7.64
C ASN A 402 -11.52 -16.98 -8.49
N CYS A 403 -10.22 -17.10 -8.77
CA CYS A 403 -9.68 -18.27 -9.47
C CYS A 403 -9.07 -19.31 -8.49
N PRO A 404 -9.04 -20.61 -8.85
CA PRO A 404 -8.51 -21.66 -7.95
C PRO A 404 -7.04 -21.45 -7.53
N GLU A 405 -6.23 -20.86 -8.40
CA GLU A 405 -4.81 -20.57 -8.13
C GLU A 405 -4.56 -19.16 -7.57
N CYS A 406 -5.61 -18.36 -7.42
CA CYS A 406 -5.52 -16.97 -6.97
C CYS A 406 -5.29 -16.90 -5.46
N MET A 407 -4.57 -15.87 -5.01
CA MET A 407 -4.32 -15.61 -3.60
C MET A 407 -4.90 -14.25 -3.23
N ASP A 408 -6.00 -14.24 -2.48
CA ASP A 408 -6.66 -13.03 -2.02
C ASP A 408 -6.11 -12.62 -0.65
N TYR A 409 -5.10 -11.75 -0.66
CA TYR A 409 -4.48 -11.24 0.57
C TYR A 409 -5.40 -10.23 1.28
N GLY A 410 -6.36 -9.61 0.59
CA GLY A 410 -7.31 -8.70 1.21
C GLY A 410 -8.33 -9.45 2.07
N ALA A 411 -8.83 -10.58 1.56
CA ALA A 411 -9.73 -11.47 2.29
C ALA A 411 -9.01 -12.28 3.38
N ASP A 412 -7.76 -12.68 3.17
CA ASP A 412 -6.92 -13.36 4.18
C ASP A 412 -5.49 -12.79 4.24
N PRO A 413 -5.27 -11.73 5.04
CA PRO A 413 -3.95 -11.12 5.18
C PRO A 413 -2.87 -12.06 5.75
N MET A 414 -3.24 -13.18 6.39
CA MET A 414 -2.26 -14.14 6.92
C MET A 414 -1.51 -14.90 5.83
N LEU A 415 -2.02 -14.89 4.59
CA LEU A 415 -1.36 -15.49 3.43
C LEU A 415 0.04 -14.91 3.18
N VAL A 416 0.34 -13.69 3.63
CA VAL A 416 1.68 -13.09 3.50
C VAL A 416 2.76 -13.80 4.32
N LEU A 417 2.35 -14.65 5.28
CA LEU A 417 3.24 -15.47 6.11
C LEU A 417 3.31 -16.93 5.62
N LYS A 418 2.63 -17.27 4.51
CA LYS A 418 2.64 -18.63 3.97
C LYS A 418 4.00 -18.96 3.39
N GLU A 419 4.70 -19.88 4.07
CA GLU A 419 6.02 -20.34 3.66
C GLU A 419 5.99 -21.14 2.33
N PRO A 420 7.09 -21.13 1.55
CA PRO A 420 8.31 -20.34 1.76
C PRO A 420 8.11 -18.85 1.43
N ILE A 421 8.46 -17.95 2.36
CA ILE A 421 8.40 -16.49 2.15
C ILE A 421 9.65 -15.94 1.44
N LYS A 422 10.76 -16.67 1.53
CA LYS A 422 12.02 -16.44 0.81
C LYS A 422 12.40 -17.72 0.08
N PRO A 423 13.23 -17.63 -0.97
CA PRO A 423 13.70 -18.84 -1.64
C PRO A 423 14.38 -19.82 -0.68
N SER A 424 13.99 -21.08 -0.75
CA SER A 424 14.60 -22.17 0.00
C SER A 424 16.03 -22.46 -0.47
N HIS A 425 16.35 -22.09 -1.71
CA HIS A 425 17.68 -22.19 -2.30
C HIS A 425 18.43 -20.85 -2.22
N LEU A 426 19.66 -20.88 -1.67
CA LEU A 426 20.48 -19.68 -1.46
C LEU A 426 20.96 -19.04 -2.77
N ASN A 427 21.19 -19.84 -3.81
CA ASN A 427 21.64 -19.35 -5.12
C ASN A 427 20.47 -19.39 -6.10
N ILE A 428 19.98 -18.21 -6.46
CA ILE A 428 18.93 -18.05 -7.46
C ILE A 428 19.54 -18.24 -8.83
N THR A 429 19.19 -19.34 -9.48
CA THR A 429 19.62 -19.67 -10.84
C THR A 429 18.42 -20.05 -11.69
N TRP A 430 17.27 -19.40 -11.53
CA TRP A 430 16.12 -19.55 -12.43
C TRP A 430 15.72 -18.21 -13.01
N TYR A 431 15.02 -18.25 -14.14
CA TYR A 431 14.43 -17.06 -14.74
C TYR A 431 13.14 -16.67 -14.03
N THR A 432 13.03 -15.40 -13.64
CA THR A 432 11.81 -14.78 -13.13
C THR A 432 10.96 -14.24 -14.28
N SER A 433 9.73 -13.82 -13.98
CA SER A 433 8.74 -13.38 -14.97
C SER A 433 9.12 -12.12 -15.75
N ASP A 434 10.07 -11.33 -15.24
CA ASP A 434 10.66 -10.17 -15.90
C ASP A 434 11.70 -10.54 -16.98
N ALA A 435 12.13 -11.80 -17.05
CA ALA A 435 13.00 -12.26 -18.11
C ALA A 435 12.33 -12.11 -19.49
N ASP A 436 13.15 -11.90 -20.53
CA ASP A 436 12.70 -11.84 -21.91
C ASP A 436 12.05 -13.17 -22.34
N GLU A 437 11.17 -13.11 -23.33
CA GLU A 437 10.38 -14.26 -23.77
C GLU A 437 11.24 -15.46 -24.20
N SER A 438 12.47 -15.25 -24.67
CA SER A 438 13.35 -16.35 -25.09
C SER A 438 13.91 -17.14 -23.89
N ARG A 439 13.92 -16.53 -22.71
CA ARG A 439 14.46 -17.09 -21.45
C ARG A 439 13.37 -17.51 -20.47
N ARG A 440 12.23 -16.84 -20.47
CA ARG A 440 11.15 -17.09 -19.50
C ARG A 440 10.72 -18.55 -19.51
N GLY A 441 10.67 -19.15 -18.32
CA GLY A 441 10.28 -20.55 -18.14
C GLY A 441 11.28 -21.57 -18.71
N ARG A 442 12.48 -21.16 -19.15
CA ARG A 442 13.52 -22.07 -19.63
C ARG A 442 14.40 -22.58 -18.50
N CYS A 443 14.86 -23.81 -18.64
CA CYS A 443 15.74 -24.49 -17.69
C CYS A 443 16.70 -25.45 -18.40
N GLY A 444 17.66 -25.97 -17.65
CA GLY A 444 18.60 -26.95 -18.14
C GLY A 444 19.72 -26.37 -18.99
N ARG A 445 20.57 -27.26 -19.48
CA ARG A 445 21.81 -26.89 -20.19
C ARG A 445 21.58 -26.24 -21.55
N GLN A 446 20.38 -26.39 -22.12
CA GLN A 446 20.00 -25.80 -23.40
C GLN A 446 19.47 -24.37 -23.25
N ALA A 447 19.08 -23.98 -22.03
CA ALA A 447 18.68 -22.61 -21.75
C ALA A 447 19.93 -21.72 -21.62
N PRO A 448 19.84 -20.42 -21.98
CA PRO A 448 20.93 -19.49 -21.76
C PRO A 448 21.36 -19.52 -20.28
N PRO A 449 22.67 -19.48 -19.97
CA PRO A 449 23.12 -19.56 -18.59
C PRO A 449 22.86 -18.25 -17.83
N ILE A 450 22.57 -18.35 -16.53
CA ILE A 450 22.53 -17.23 -15.60
C ILE A 450 23.89 -17.19 -14.90
N ASN A 451 24.68 -16.13 -15.13
CA ASN A 451 26.03 -16.00 -14.58
C ASN A 451 26.94 -17.22 -14.84
N GLY A 452 26.82 -17.82 -16.03
CA GLY A 452 27.60 -19.00 -16.43
C GLY A 452 27.08 -20.34 -15.89
N ILE A 453 25.98 -20.33 -15.11
CA ILE A 453 25.35 -21.53 -14.54
C ILE A 453 24.08 -21.85 -15.33
N PRO A 454 23.88 -23.11 -15.77
CA PRO A 454 22.63 -23.49 -16.42
C PRO A 454 21.44 -23.28 -15.47
N PRO A 455 20.34 -22.67 -15.96
CA PRO A 455 19.25 -22.31 -15.09
C PRO A 455 18.46 -23.53 -14.63
N ILE A 456 17.98 -23.49 -13.38
CA ILE A 456 17.01 -24.45 -12.83
C ILE A 456 15.59 -23.87 -12.95
N CYS A 457 14.60 -24.65 -12.55
CA CYS A 457 13.26 -24.15 -12.27
C CYS A 457 13.14 -23.81 -10.78
N ASN A 458 12.25 -22.88 -10.42
CA ASN A 458 12.10 -22.46 -9.03
C ASN A 458 11.63 -23.66 -8.16
N PRO A 459 12.44 -24.15 -7.21
CA PRO A 459 12.10 -25.32 -6.38
C PRO A 459 10.87 -25.10 -5.51
N ASP A 460 10.58 -23.84 -5.18
CA ASP A 460 9.46 -23.46 -4.32
C ASP A 460 8.16 -23.30 -5.10
N ASP A 461 8.20 -23.20 -6.43
CA ASP A 461 7.03 -22.93 -7.26
C ASP A 461 6.19 -24.20 -7.51
N PRO A 462 4.97 -24.32 -6.96
CA PRO A 462 4.14 -25.51 -7.14
C PRO A 462 3.74 -25.74 -8.61
N ASN A 463 3.80 -24.72 -9.44
CA ASN A 463 3.40 -24.77 -10.85
C ASN A 463 4.59 -24.97 -11.80
N ALA A 464 5.82 -24.74 -11.35
CA ALA A 464 6.99 -24.71 -12.22
C ALA A 464 8.29 -25.12 -11.49
N HIS A 465 8.31 -26.27 -10.82
CA HIS A 465 9.49 -26.80 -10.10
C HIS A 465 10.24 -27.93 -10.83
N CYS A 466 9.71 -28.45 -11.95
CA CYS A 466 10.34 -29.50 -12.73
C CYS A 466 10.84 -28.97 -14.08
N CYS A 467 12.06 -29.37 -14.47
CA CYS A 467 12.60 -29.13 -15.79
C CYS A 467 12.35 -30.32 -16.72
N SER A 468 11.63 -30.07 -17.81
CA SER A 468 11.45 -31.06 -18.88
C SER A 468 12.75 -31.32 -19.65
N ASN A 469 12.83 -32.45 -20.36
CA ASN A 469 13.95 -32.72 -21.27
C ASN A 469 14.05 -31.68 -22.41
N GLY A 470 12.97 -30.98 -22.74
CA GLY A 470 12.97 -29.86 -23.70
C GLY A 470 13.51 -28.55 -23.13
N GLY A 471 13.89 -28.51 -21.86
CA GLY A 471 14.41 -27.31 -21.20
C GLY A 471 13.34 -26.27 -20.86
N TYR A 472 12.15 -26.73 -20.46
CA TYR A 472 11.05 -25.89 -19.99
C TYR A 472 10.60 -26.28 -18.57
N CYS A 473 10.26 -25.29 -17.78
CA CYS A 473 9.74 -25.44 -16.42
C CYS A 473 8.24 -25.72 -16.41
N GLY A 474 7.82 -26.66 -15.55
CA GLY A 474 6.41 -26.97 -15.31
C GLY A 474 6.25 -27.92 -14.12
N ASN A 475 5.04 -28.45 -13.94
CA ASN A 475 4.71 -29.39 -12.86
C ASN A 475 3.93 -30.63 -13.35
N SER A 476 3.75 -30.81 -14.66
CA SER A 476 3.04 -31.96 -15.21
C SER A 476 3.93 -33.21 -15.24
N LYS A 477 3.34 -34.37 -15.53
CA LYS A 477 4.10 -35.62 -15.67
C LYS A 477 5.16 -35.53 -16.77
N GLU A 478 4.87 -34.82 -17.87
CA GLU A 478 5.82 -34.60 -18.96
C GLU A 478 7.03 -33.77 -18.52
N HIS A 479 6.88 -32.95 -17.47
CA HIS A 479 7.95 -32.14 -16.89
C HIS A 479 8.71 -32.85 -15.76
N CYS A 480 8.03 -33.68 -14.96
CA CYS A 480 8.60 -34.25 -13.75
C CYS A 480 9.00 -35.74 -13.88
N GLU A 481 8.35 -36.50 -14.77
CA GLU A 481 8.49 -37.96 -14.86
C GLU A 481 9.16 -38.43 -16.16
N CYS A 482 9.62 -37.51 -17.03
CA CYS A 482 10.29 -37.88 -18.27
C CYS A 482 11.74 -38.35 -18.05
N VAL A 483 12.28 -39.09 -19.03
CA VAL A 483 13.71 -39.45 -19.03
C VAL A 483 14.56 -38.18 -19.17
N GLY A 484 15.41 -37.91 -18.17
CA GLY A 484 16.27 -36.72 -18.14
C GLY A 484 15.63 -35.48 -17.51
N CYS A 485 14.35 -35.54 -17.14
CA CYS A 485 13.69 -34.50 -16.35
C CYS A 485 14.31 -34.37 -14.95
N VAL A 486 14.29 -33.16 -14.40
CA VAL A 486 14.78 -32.90 -13.04
C VAL A 486 13.71 -32.18 -12.23
N ASP A 487 13.29 -32.79 -11.13
CA ASP A 487 12.38 -32.21 -10.14
C ASP A 487 13.22 -31.53 -9.03
N PHE A 488 13.28 -30.20 -9.06
CA PHE A 488 14.11 -29.46 -8.12
C PHE A 488 13.49 -29.34 -6.72
N SER A 489 12.18 -29.53 -6.58
CA SER A 489 11.50 -29.49 -5.28
C SER A 489 11.99 -30.58 -4.32
N LYS A 490 12.57 -31.65 -4.87
CA LYS A 490 13.09 -32.80 -4.11
C LYS A 490 14.58 -32.73 -3.80
N THR A 491 15.31 -31.79 -4.39
CA THR A 491 16.78 -31.70 -4.28
C THR A 491 17.22 -30.33 -3.82
N ASN A 492 17.55 -30.24 -2.53
CA ASN A 492 18.07 -29.01 -1.96
C ASN A 492 19.46 -28.67 -2.53
N ASN A 493 19.69 -27.42 -2.92
CA ASN A 493 20.94 -26.92 -3.51
C ASN A 493 21.41 -27.65 -4.78
N PHE A 494 20.48 -28.06 -5.64
CA PHE A 494 20.83 -28.65 -6.93
C PHE A 494 21.78 -27.75 -7.74
N GLN A 495 22.86 -28.33 -8.26
CA GLN A 495 23.76 -27.68 -9.21
C GLN A 495 24.04 -28.63 -10.37
N TYR A 496 23.95 -28.11 -11.60
CA TYR A 496 24.40 -28.84 -12.76
C TYR A 496 25.91 -29.08 -12.67
N LYS A 497 26.33 -30.35 -12.67
CA LYS A 497 27.75 -30.68 -12.79
C LYS A 497 28.34 -30.02 -14.05
N PRO A 498 29.63 -29.65 -14.08
CA PRO A 498 30.26 -29.21 -15.33
C PRO A 498 30.03 -30.23 -16.45
N ILE A 499 29.81 -29.75 -17.68
CA ILE A 499 29.75 -30.66 -18.84
C ILE A 499 31.17 -31.20 -19.04
N GLU A 500 31.29 -32.52 -19.01
CA GLU A 500 32.56 -33.21 -19.24
C GLU A 500 32.54 -33.97 -20.56
N TRP A 501 31.71 -33.59 -21.53
CA TRP A 501 31.63 -34.17 -22.88
C TRP A 501 31.35 -33.09 -23.92
N TRP A 502 31.62 -33.37 -25.21
CA TRP A 502 31.29 -32.42 -26.28
C TRP A 502 29.80 -32.43 -26.59
N THR A 503 29.18 -31.25 -26.55
CA THR A 503 27.81 -31.07 -27.06
C THR A 503 27.81 -30.60 -28.52
N TYR A 504 26.69 -30.79 -29.21
CA TYR A 504 26.54 -30.43 -30.62
C TYR A 504 26.76 -28.94 -30.87
N ASP A 505 26.27 -28.11 -29.95
CA ASP A 505 26.41 -26.67 -30.01
C ASP A 505 27.87 -26.20 -29.77
N GLN A 506 28.66 -26.98 -29.02
CA GLN A 506 30.08 -26.68 -28.79
C GLN A 506 30.96 -27.06 -29.96
N SER A 507 30.74 -28.24 -30.55
CA SER A 507 31.49 -28.71 -31.72
C SER A 507 30.85 -29.93 -32.35
N GLN A 508 30.23 -29.76 -33.52
CA GLN A 508 29.64 -30.85 -34.30
C GLN A 508 30.66 -31.96 -34.64
N GLU A 509 31.93 -31.60 -34.84
CA GLU A 509 33.01 -32.53 -35.17
C GLU A 509 33.46 -33.39 -33.97
N ASN A 510 33.33 -32.88 -32.74
CA ASN A 510 33.82 -33.55 -31.55
C ASN A 510 32.73 -34.22 -30.71
N VAL A 511 31.46 -34.01 -31.05
CA VAL A 511 30.33 -34.72 -30.43
C VAL A 511 30.53 -36.22 -30.50
N GLY A 512 30.31 -36.88 -29.36
CA GLY A 512 30.45 -38.32 -29.25
C GLY A 512 31.90 -38.81 -29.22
N LYS A 513 32.92 -37.93 -29.24
CA LYS A 513 34.31 -38.31 -28.96
C LYS A 513 34.61 -38.23 -27.47
N CYS A 514 35.38 -39.18 -26.97
CA CYS A 514 35.73 -39.32 -25.55
C CYS A 514 37.11 -39.94 -25.37
N GLY A 515 37.64 -39.90 -24.15
CA GLY A 515 38.94 -40.46 -23.81
C GLY A 515 40.11 -39.51 -24.09
N PRO A 516 41.35 -39.92 -23.70
CA PRO A 516 42.53 -39.04 -23.68
C PRO A 516 42.90 -38.42 -25.03
N ASP A 517 42.57 -39.14 -26.12
CA ASP A 517 42.86 -38.75 -27.49
C ASP A 517 41.82 -37.79 -28.08
N ALA A 518 40.67 -37.61 -27.41
CA ALA A 518 39.68 -36.63 -27.81
C ALA A 518 40.18 -35.21 -27.55
N LYS A 519 39.76 -34.26 -28.40
CA LYS A 519 40.05 -32.84 -28.20
C LYS A 519 39.58 -32.43 -26.80
N ARG A 520 40.45 -31.75 -26.04
CA ARG A 520 40.13 -31.26 -24.70
C ARG A 520 38.96 -30.30 -24.76
N LEU A 521 38.07 -30.40 -23.78
CA LEU A 521 36.96 -29.47 -23.62
C LEU A 521 37.49 -28.05 -23.39
N PRO A 522 36.68 -27.01 -23.58
CA PRO A 522 37.06 -25.64 -23.24
C PRO A 522 37.53 -25.46 -21.79
N SER A 523 37.09 -26.35 -20.87
CA SER A 523 37.54 -26.41 -19.48
C SER A 523 38.94 -27.02 -19.29
N GLY A 524 39.59 -27.52 -20.34
CA GLY A 524 40.86 -28.26 -20.31
C GLY A 524 40.74 -29.74 -19.93
N LYS A 525 39.54 -30.21 -19.55
CA LYS A 525 39.29 -31.61 -19.17
C LYS A 525 39.23 -32.55 -20.37
N ILE A 526 39.49 -33.84 -20.10
CA ILE A 526 39.30 -34.93 -21.07
C ILE A 526 37.80 -35.13 -21.30
N ALA A 527 37.39 -35.25 -22.57
CA ALA A 527 36.01 -35.54 -22.90
C ALA A 527 35.62 -36.96 -22.43
N LYS A 528 34.52 -37.06 -21.71
CA LYS A 528 33.83 -38.26 -21.26
C LYS A 528 32.58 -38.46 -22.12
N CYS A 529 31.78 -39.47 -21.78
CA CYS A 529 30.44 -39.65 -22.34
C CYS A 529 29.38 -39.20 -21.34
N ASP A 530 28.25 -38.70 -21.84
CA ASP A 530 27.12 -38.30 -20.99
C ASP A 530 26.59 -39.53 -20.22
N PRO A 531 26.72 -39.58 -18.89
CA PRO A 531 26.26 -40.73 -18.10
C PRO A 531 24.74 -40.93 -18.12
N ASN A 532 23.99 -39.88 -18.45
CA ASN A 532 22.54 -39.89 -18.51
C ASN A 532 22.00 -40.00 -19.95
N GLY A 533 22.87 -39.85 -20.95
CA GLY A 533 22.50 -39.94 -22.37
C GLY A 533 22.38 -41.38 -22.87
N GLU A 534 21.93 -41.54 -24.12
CA GLU A 534 21.85 -42.88 -24.74
C GLU A 534 23.22 -43.49 -25.02
N ALA A 535 24.26 -42.68 -25.17
CA ALA A 535 25.62 -43.09 -25.51
C ALA A 535 26.56 -42.92 -24.30
N TYR A 536 26.30 -43.66 -23.21
CA TYR A 536 26.93 -43.45 -21.89
C TYR A 536 28.26 -44.21 -21.69
N CYS A 537 28.74 -44.96 -22.68
CA CYS A 537 29.99 -45.70 -22.60
C CYS A 537 31.02 -45.17 -23.59
N CYS A 538 32.24 -44.91 -23.12
CA CYS A 538 33.37 -44.57 -23.97
C CYS A 538 34.10 -45.84 -24.42
N SER A 539 34.10 -46.08 -25.72
CA SER A 539 34.84 -47.18 -26.33
C SER A 539 36.35 -46.94 -26.30
N LYS A 540 37.14 -48.01 -26.43
CA LYS A 540 38.59 -47.91 -26.63
C LYS A 540 38.99 -47.07 -27.84
N ALA A 541 38.12 -46.98 -28.85
CA ALA A 541 38.35 -46.16 -30.05
C ALA A 541 38.11 -44.66 -29.80
N GLY A 542 37.73 -44.26 -28.58
CA GLY A 542 37.50 -42.87 -28.22
C GLY A 542 36.14 -42.33 -28.67
N TYR A 543 35.14 -43.21 -28.81
CA TYR A 543 33.77 -42.82 -29.17
C TYR A 543 32.73 -43.29 -28.17
N CYS A 544 31.74 -42.43 -27.92
CA CYS A 544 30.59 -42.69 -27.07
C CYS A 544 29.56 -43.56 -27.78
N GLY A 545 29.00 -44.53 -27.06
CA GLY A 545 27.92 -45.38 -27.55
C GLY A 545 27.27 -46.23 -26.45
N LYS A 546 26.47 -47.21 -26.86
CA LYS A 546 25.79 -48.18 -25.98
C LYS A 546 25.95 -49.62 -26.49
N GLY A 547 25.78 -50.58 -25.59
CA GLY A 547 25.93 -52.01 -25.89
C GLY A 547 27.35 -52.51 -25.70
N SER A 548 27.55 -53.82 -25.90
CA SER A 548 28.77 -54.52 -25.50
C SER A 548 30.03 -54.01 -26.18
N ALA A 549 29.95 -53.59 -27.45
CA ALA A 549 31.07 -53.00 -28.19
C ALA A 549 31.63 -51.70 -27.56
N TYR A 550 30.81 -50.97 -26.81
CA TYR A 550 31.18 -49.70 -26.17
C TYR A 550 31.35 -49.82 -24.66
N CYS A 551 30.63 -50.73 -24.01
CA CYS A 551 30.59 -50.82 -22.55
C CYS A 551 31.43 -51.96 -21.97
N ASP A 552 31.63 -53.05 -22.72
CA ASP A 552 32.16 -54.32 -22.19
C ASP A 552 33.54 -54.67 -22.77
N CYS A 553 34.15 -53.76 -23.53
CA CYS A 553 35.50 -53.96 -24.07
C CYS A 553 36.59 -53.67 -23.03
N LEU A 554 37.77 -54.27 -23.23
CA LEU A 554 38.94 -53.97 -22.39
C LEU A 554 39.39 -52.51 -22.60
N GLY A 555 39.31 -51.70 -21.54
CA GLY A 555 39.60 -50.26 -21.57
C GLY A 555 38.40 -49.37 -21.90
N CYS A 556 37.21 -49.95 -22.12
CA CYS A 556 35.97 -49.19 -22.20
C CYS A 556 35.57 -48.65 -20.82
N VAL A 557 34.96 -47.46 -20.79
CA VAL A 557 34.48 -46.83 -19.54
C VAL A 557 32.98 -46.63 -19.62
N ASN A 558 32.25 -47.28 -18.72
CA ASN A 558 30.81 -47.07 -18.55
C ASN A 558 30.57 -45.96 -17.51
N PHE A 559 30.28 -44.74 -17.98
CA PHE A 559 30.05 -43.58 -17.11
C PHE A 559 28.71 -43.63 -16.38
N LYS A 560 27.72 -44.38 -16.88
CA LYS A 560 26.48 -44.61 -16.16
C LYS A 560 26.68 -45.42 -14.88
N LYS A 561 27.60 -46.40 -14.90
CA LYS A 561 27.99 -47.18 -13.71
C LYS A 561 29.08 -46.51 -12.89
N ASN A 562 29.99 -45.77 -13.54
CA ASN A 562 31.14 -45.12 -12.90
C ASN A 562 31.18 -43.62 -13.24
N PRO A 563 30.24 -42.80 -12.72
CA PRO A 563 30.09 -41.40 -13.11
C PRO A 563 31.25 -40.49 -12.66
N ASN A 564 32.07 -40.94 -11.70
CA ASN A 564 33.22 -40.19 -11.20
C ASN A 564 34.56 -40.67 -11.78
N TYR A 565 34.54 -41.54 -12.80
CA TYR A 565 35.76 -42.00 -13.45
C TYR A 565 36.49 -40.82 -14.11
N GLU A 566 37.78 -40.71 -13.87
CA GLU A 566 38.67 -39.73 -14.52
C GLU A 566 39.65 -40.45 -15.43
N PHE A 567 39.85 -39.89 -16.63
CA PHE A 567 40.96 -40.28 -17.47
C PHE A 567 42.22 -39.59 -16.94
N TYR A 568 43.31 -40.35 -16.83
CA TYR A 568 44.61 -39.86 -16.39
C TYR A 568 45.51 -39.55 -17.57
#